data_AF-A0A0C3CMR1-F1
#
_entry.id   AF-A0A0C3CMR1-F1
#
_cell.length_a   1.000
_cell.length_b   1.000
_cell.length_c   1.000
_cell.angle_alpha   90.00
_cell.angle_beta   90.00
_cell.angle_gamma   90.00
#
_symmetry.space_group_name_H-M   'P 1'
#
loop_
_entity.id
_entity.type
_entity.pdbx_description
1 polymer ?
#
loop_
_entity_poly.entity_id
_entity_poly.type
_entity_poly.pdbx_seq_one_letter_code
_entity_poly.pdbx_strand_id
1 'polypeptide(L)'
;MNRPYGAVDVAANLKGAVPKTATQKILVTLAEKGELVQKVYGKTTFFVYNQAKIDCLPNEKIIELKSQVSKIEDENQVLTGELKACSAELARIKATPTDEEIDGQITSVEASISQITKSLQPLRSGARPISARELEQIHADWTKWRAEWIRRRKVFLTVDRLWQLATDALAPQDARNLEEDLGIEKDTAEHGVLEKGELCCATLKRKRR
;
A
#
# COMPACT_ATOMS: atom_id res chain seq x y z
N MET A 1 11.13 -42.57 29.03
CA MET A 1 9.75 -43.10 28.93
C MET A 1 9.79 -44.60 29.19
N ASN A 2 9.31 -45.07 30.35
CA ASN A 2 9.27 -46.50 30.70
C ASN A 2 7.95 -47.16 30.25
N ARG A 3 7.44 -46.76 29.10
CA ARG A 3 6.20 -47.31 28.53
C ARG A 3 6.50 -48.68 27.89
N PRO A 4 5.63 -49.69 28.03
CA PRO A 4 5.75 -50.95 27.29
C PRO A 4 5.57 -50.71 25.78
N TYR A 5 6.43 -51.33 24.96
CA TYR A 5 6.37 -51.22 23.50
C TYR A 5 6.33 -52.58 22.82
N GLY A 6 5.63 -52.68 21.69
CA GLY A 6 5.79 -53.80 20.76
C GLY A 6 7.01 -53.61 19.87
N ALA A 7 7.57 -54.69 19.32
CA ALA A 7 8.73 -54.59 18.43
C ALA A 7 8.48 -53.76 17.16
N VAL A 8 7.24 -53.72 16.69
CA VAL A 8 6.82 -52.89 15.55
C VAL A 8 6.92 -51.40 15.89
N ASP A 9 6.45 -51.02 17.08
CA ASP A 9 6.47 -49.64 17.56
C ASP A 9 7.91 -49.17 17.81
N VAL A 10 8.76 -50.06 18.35
CA VAL A 10 10.18 -49.76 18.54
C VAL A 10 10.86 -49.51 17.18
N ALA A 11 10.63 -50.38 16.18
CA ALA A 11 11.20 -50.19 14.84
C ALA A 11 10.72 -48.89 14.18
N ALA A 12 9.46 -48.52 14.39
CA ALA A 12 8.89 -47.25 13.90
C ALA A 12 9.50 -46.03 14.62
N ASN A 13 9.66 -46.08 15.95
CA ASN A 13 10.30 -45.01 16.73
C ASN A 13 11.78 -44.82 16.36
N LEU A 14 12.46 -45.89 15.96
CA LEU A 14 13.83 -45.85 15.43
C LEU A 14 13.90 -45.36 13.97
N LYS A 15 12.78 -44.93 13.38
CA LYS A 15 12.69 -44.36 12.02
C LYS A 15 13.34 -45.22 10.94
N GLY A 16 13.26 -46.55 11.08
CA GLY A 16 13.82 -47.49 10.10
C GLY A 16 15.34 -47.72 10.19
N ALA A 17 16.02 -47.19 11.21
CA ALA A 17 17.45 -47.45 11.43
C ALA A 17 17.76 -48.94 11.69
N VAL A 18 16.78 -49.71 12.18
CA VAL A 18 16.89 -51.16 12.37
C VAL A 18 15.71 -51.86 11.67
N PRO A 19 15.96 -52.88 10.83
CA PRO A 19 14.90 -53.65 10.19
C PRO A 19 13.99 -54.34 11.22
N LYS A 20 12.68 -54.40 10.95
CA LYS A 20 11.66 -54.95 11.85
C LYS A 20 12.01 -56.34 12.42
N THR A 21 12.56 -57.22 11.57
CA THR A 21 12.98 -58.57 11.95
C THR A 21 14.20 -58.56 12.86
N ALA A 22 15.15 -57.65 12.63
CA ALA A 22 16.32 -57.46 13.48
C ALA A 22 15.92 -56.85 14.85
N THR A 23 15.01 -55.87 14.87
CA THR A 23 14.47 -55.28 16.10
C THR A 23 13.83 -56.34 17.00
N GLN A 24 13.01 -57.24 16.44
CA GLN A 24 12.42 -58.34 17.20
C GLN A 24 13.49 -59.24 17.83
N LYS A 25 14.50 -59.64 17.05
CA LYS A 25 15.59 -60.51 17.54
C LYS A 25 16.37 -59.84 18.66
N ILE A 26 16.74 -58.57 18.48
CA ILE A 26 17.50 -57.80 19.48
C ILE A 26 16.71 -57.66 20.78
N LEU A 27 15.41 -57.35 20.71
CA LEU A 27 14.55 -57.22 21.89
C LEU A 27 14.39 -58.54 22.65
N VAL A 28 14.29 -59.67 21.94
CA VAL A 28 14.26 -61.00 22.56
C VAL A 28 15.60 -61.32 23.23
N THR A 29 16.73 -61.07 22.57
CA THR A 29 18.07 -61.27 23.18
C THR A 29 18.28 -60.38 24.40
N LEU A 30 17.79 -59.14 24.40
CA LEU A 30 17.85 -58.25 25.57
C LEU A 30 16.92 -58.71 26.70
N ALA A 31 15.80 -59.36 26.36
CA ALA A 31 14.93 -59.99 27.34
C ALA A 31 15.58 -61.25 27.96
N GLU A 32 16.27 -62.06 27.16
CA GLU A 32 17.04 -63.23 27.62
C GLU A 32 18.21 -62.82 28.54
N LYS A 33 18.87 -61.69 28.25
CA LYS A 33 19.90 -61.09 29.12
C LYS A 33 19.33 -60.46 30.41
N GLY A 34 18.01 -60.44 30.57
CA GLY A 34 17.33 -59.88 31.75
C GLY A 34 17.37 -58.35 31.83
N GLU A 35 17.74 -57.66 30.75
CA GLU A 35 17.64 -56.19 30.65
C GLU A 35 16.21 -55.73 30.35
N LEU A 36 15.49 -56.51 29.56
CA LEU A 36 14.07 -56.29 29.28
C LEU A 36 13.22 -57.38 29.93
N VAL A 37 12.00 -57.01 30.31
CA VAL A 37 10.95 -57.96 30.64
C VAL A 37 10.05 -58.09 29.42
N GLN A 38 9.89 -59.31 28.92
CA GLN A 38 8.98 -59.61 27.84
C GLN A 38 7.69 -60.25 28.37
N LYS A 39 6.55 -59.83 27.83
CA LYS A 39 5.25 -60.47 28.10
C LYS A 39 4.49 -60.68 26.79
N VAL A 40 4.03 -61.90 26.59
CA VAL A 40 3.24 -62.29 25.42
C VAL A 40 1.77 -62.08 25.72
N TYR A 41 1.07 -61.31 24.88
CA TYR A 41 -0.38 -61.19 24.90
C TYR A 41 -0.93 -61.63 23.54
N GLY A 42 -1.52 -62.83 23.50
CA GLY A 42 -2.00 -63.43 22.26
C GLY A 42 -0.87 -63.59 21.23
N LYS A 43 -0.99 -62.92 20.08
CA LYS A 43 0.00 -62.96 18.99
C LYS A 43 1.10 -61.89 19.12
N THR A 44 1.01 -60.98 20.07
CA THR A 44 1.90 -59.81 20.19
C THR A 44 2.74 -59.86 21.47
N THR A 45 4.05 -59.66 21.33
CA THR A 45 4.99 -59.53 22.45
C THR A 45 5.26 -58.07 22.77
N PHE A 46 5.16 -57.74 24.05
CA PHE A 46 5.52 -56.43 24.57
C PHE A 46 6.80 -56.53 25.39
N PHE A 47 7.65 -55.53 25.21
CA PHE A 47 8.93 -55.39 25.90
C PHE A 47 8.91 -54.12 26.74
N VAL A 48 9.38 -54.22 27.99
CA VAL A 48 9.57 -53.09 28.89
C VAL A 48 10.92 -53.22 29.57
N TYR A 49 11.57 -52.10 29.86
CA TYR A 49 12.80 -52.13 30.65
C TYR A 49 12.55 -52.75 32.03
N ASN A 50 13.48 -53.58 32.50
CA ASN A 50 13.35 -54.24 33.79
C ASN A 50 13.38 -53.21 34.93
N GLN A 51 12.20 -52.90 35.47
CA GLN A 51 12.04 -51.90 36.53
C GLN A 51 12.73 -52.33 37.84
N ALA A 52 13.04 -53.62 38.03
CA ALA A 52 13.80 -54.09 39.20
C ALA A 52 15.27 -53.63 39.16
N LYS A 53 15.78 -53.22 37.99
CA LYS A 53 17.11 -52.60 37.84
C LYS A 53 17.10 -51.09 38.07
N ILE A 54 15.95 -50.50 38.33
CA ILE A 54 15.84 -49.08 38.67
C ILE A 54 15.88 -48.98 40.18
N ASP A 55 16.84 -48.22 40.70
CA ASP A 55 16.95 -48.00 42.13
C ASP A 55 15.67 -47.35 42.67
N CYS A 56 15.10 -47.97 43.69
CA CYS A 56 13.97 -47.41 44.40
C CYS A 56 14.48 -46.27 45.30
N LEU A 57 14.04 -45.05 45.01
CA LEU A 57 14.42 -43.89 45.83
C LEU A 57 13.76 -44.01 47.22
N PRO A 58 14.49 -43.70 48.31
CA PRO A 58 13.89 -43.64 49.63
C PRO A 58 12.84 -42.53 49.70
N ASN A 59 11.79 -42.75 50.52
CA ASN A 59 10.66 -41.83 50.63
C ASN A 59 11.07 -40.40 51.00
N GLU A 60 12.10 -40.23 51.82
CA GLU A 60 12.62 -38.91 52.22
C GLU A 60 13.09 -38.10 51.00
N LYS A 61 13.83 -38.74 50.09
CA LYS A 61 14.33 -38.10 48.86
C LYS A 61 13.21 -37.79 47.88
N ILE A 62 12.15 -38.60 47.86
CA ILE A 62 10.94 -38.32 47.07
C ILE A 62 10.22 -37.08 47.61
N ILE A 63 10.11 -36.94 48.92
CA ILE A 63 9.49 -35.76 49.56
C ILE A 63 10.32 -34.50 49.26
N GLU A 64 11.65 -34.59 49.36
CA GLU A 64 12.56 -33.50 49.02
C GLU A 64 12.41 -33.07 47.56
N LEU A 65 12.44 -34.02 46.62
CA LEU A 65 12.26 -33.72 45.19
C LEU A 65 10.89 -33.13 44.88
N LYS A 66 9.81 -33.60 45.54
CA LYS A 66 8.47 -32.98 45.40
C LYS A 66 8.45 -31.54 45.89
N SER A 67 9.12 -31.24 46.99
CA SER A 67 9.26 -29.87 47.50
C SER A 67 10.02 -28.98 46.51
N GLN A 68 11.12 -29.49 45.93
CA GLN A 68 11.88 -28.76 44.90
C GLN A 68 11.05 -28.52 43.64
N VAL A 69 10.30 -29.51 43.16
CA VAL A 69 9.40 -29.37 42.00
C VAL A 69 8.35 -28.29 42.28
N SER A 70 7.69 -28.32 43.43
CA SER A 70 6.70 -27.30 43.80
C SER A 70 7.30 -25.90 43.79
N LYS A 71 8.51 -25.71 44.37
CA LYS A 71 9.19 -24.41 44.36
C LYS A 71 9.50 -23.92 42.95
N ILE A 72 10.00 -24.80 42.09
CA ILE A 72 10.33 -24.46 40.70
C ILE A 72 9.05 -24.16 39.91
N GLU A 73 7.94 -24.85 40.18
CA GLU A 73 6.65 -24.56 39.57
C GLU A 73 6.12 -23.17 39.98
N ASP A 74 6.22 -22.83 41.28
CA ASP A 74 5.84 -21.51 41.79
C ASP A 74 6.71 -20.39 41.18
N GLU A 75 8.03 -20.58 41.14
CA GLU A 75 8.97 -19.63 40.51
C GLU A 75 8.67 -19.44 39.01
N ASN A 76 8.41 -20.53 38.29
CA ASN A 76 8.02 -20.45 36.88
C ASN A 76 6.70 -19.71 36.68
N GLN A 77 5.74 -19.88 37.58
CA GLN A 77 4.47 -19.18 37.52
C GLN A 77 4.66 -17.67 37.69
N VAL A 78 5.50 -17.25 38.65
CA VAL A 78 5.84 -15.84 38.87
C VAL A 78 6.55 -15.27 37.64
N LEU A 79 7.62 -15.90 37.17
CA LEU A 79 8.38 -15.43 36.00
C LEU A 79 7.52 -15.36 34.73
N THR A 80 6.60 -16.30 34.55
CA THR A 80 5.65 -16.27 33.42
C THR A 80 4.70 -15.09 33.53
N GLY A 81 4.27 -14.73 34.75
CA GLY A 81 3.47 -13.53 35.01
C GLY A 81 4.23 -12.24 34.69
N GLU A 82 5.48 -12.13 35.15
CA GLU A 82 6.35 -10.99 34.89
C GLU A 82 6.64 -10.83 33.40
N LEU A 83 6.92 -11.91 32.69
CA LEU A 83 7.17 -11.89 31.24
C LEU A 83 5.94 -11.39 30.48
N LYS A 84 4.73 -11.80 30.88
CA LYS A 84 3.47 -11.29 30.31
C LYS A 84 3.30 -9.79 30.58
N ALA A 85 3.59 -9.30 31.78
CA ALA A 85 3.52 -7.89 32.10
C ALA A 85 4.53 -7.07 31.28
N CYS A 86 5.80 -7.49 31.25
CA CYS A 86 6.87 -6.83 30.50
C CYS A 86 6.60 -6.83 28.99
N SER A 87 6.09 -7.93 28.43
CA SER A 87 5.73 -7.99 27.01
C SER A 87 4.55 -7.08 26.67
N ALA A 88 3.56 -6.94 27.56
CA ALA A 88 2.45 -6.01 27.37
C ALA A 88 2.92 -4.54 27.40
N GLU A 89 3.79 -4.18 28.34
CA GLU A 89 4.40 -2.84 28.40
C GLU A 89 5.25 -2.55 27.17
N LEU A 90 6.06 -3.51 26.73
CA LEU A 90 6.87 -3.37 25.52
C LEU A 90 5.97 -3.19 24.29
N ALA A 91 4.88 -3.95 24.17
CA ALA A 91 3.92 -3.79 23.08
C ALA A 91 3.26 -2.40 23.11
N ARG A 92 2.91 -1.89 24.30
CA ARG A 92 2.35 -0.53 24.48
C ARG A 92 3.33 0.55 24.02
N ILE A 93 4.60 0.44 24.41
CA ILE A 93 5.65 1.41 24.03
C ILE A 93 5.96 1.32 22.52
N LYS A 94 5.96 0.12 21.93
CA LYS A 94 6.17 -0.03 20.49
C LYS A 94 4.98 0.43 19.64
N ALA A 95 3.78 0.50 20.22
CA ALA A 95 2.60 1.02 19.54
C ALA A 95 2.58 2.56 19.50
N THR A 96 3.30 3.22 20.40
CA THR A 96 3.49 4.68 20.32
C THR A 96 4.58 5.02 19.31
N PRO A 97 4.32 5.93 18.35
CA PRO A 97 5.33 6.38 17.41
C PRO A 97 6.49 7.04 18.15
N THR A 98 7.68 7.01 17.56
CA THR A 98 8.85 7.68 18.13
C THR A 98 8.71 9.20 18.00
N ASP A 99 9.45 9.95 18.84
CA ASP A 99 9.43 11.42 18.78
C ASP A 99 9.80 11.94 17.38
N GLU A 100 10.76 11.30 16.71
CA GLU A 100 11.15 11.62 15.33
C GLU A 100 10.01 11.39 14.32
N GLU A 101 9.23 10.30 14.48
CA GLU A 101 8.07 10.01 13.64
C GLU A 101 6.94 11.01 13.88
N ILE A 102 6.73 11.42 15.15
CA ILE A 102 5.75 12.44 15.52
C ILE A 102 6.12 13.78 14.90
N ASP A 103 7.39 14.21 15.00
CA ASP A 103 7.86 15.46 14.40
C ASP A 103 7.69 15.45 12.87
N GLY A 104 7.98 14.32 12.23
CA GLY A 104 7.73 14.11 10.80
C GLY A 104 6.24 14.22 10.44
N GLN A 105 5.35 13.67 11.27
CA GLN A 105 3.90 13.79 11.07
C GLN A 105 3.41 15.22 11.27
N ILE A 106 3.89 15.91 12.30
CA ILE A 106 3.53 17.31 12.59
C ILE A 106 3.89 18.19 11.39
N THR A 107 5.15 18.13 10.93
CA THR A 107 5.62 18.94 9.79
C THR A 107 4.83 18.65 8.51
N SER A 108 4.48 17.39 8.25
CA SER A 108 3.63 17.00 7.12
C SER A 108 2.21 17.55 7.21
N VAL A 109 1.60 17.47 8.40
CA VAL A 109 0.25 17.98 8.66
C VAL A 109 0.24 19.52 8.57
N GLU A 110 1.24 20.20 9.12
CA GLU A 110 1.38 21.66 9.03
C GLU A 110 1.54 22.13 7.58
N ALA A 111 2.34 21.43 6.78
CA ALA A 111 2.46 21.71 5.35
C ALA A 111 1.12 21.54 4.62
N SER A 112 0.38 20.48 4.94
CA SER A 112 -0.95 20.21 4.37
C SER A 112 -1.97 21.29 4.76
N ILE A 113 -1.98 21.70 6.03
CA ILE A 113 -2.83 22.80 6.53
C ILE A 113 -2.49 24.10 5.80
N SER A 114 -1.20 24.42 5.64
CA SER A 114 -0.75 25.62 4.92
C SER A 114 -1.23 25.62 3.46
N GLN A 115 -1.11 24.48 2.76
CA GLN A 115 -1.56 24.33 1.38
C GLN A 115 -3.08 24.48 1.25
N ILE A 116 -3.84 23.79 2.09
CA ILE A 116 -5.31 23.86 2.08
C ILE A 116 -5.76 25.29 2.40
N THR A 117 -5.14 25.94 3.38
CA THR A 117 -5.47 27.32 3.76
C THR A 117 -5.23 28.30 2.61
N LYS A 118 -4.10 28.17 1.89
CA LYS A 118 -3.82 28.96 0.68
C LYS A 118 -4.87 28.74 -0.40
N SER A 119 -5.31 27.49 -0.62
CA SER A 119 -6.35 27.18 -1.60
C SER A 119 -7.73 27.72 -1.22
N LEU A 120 -8.02 27.80 0.08
CA LEU A 120 -9.28 28.34 0.61
C LEU A 120 -9.32 29.87 0.63
N GLN A 121 -8.17 30.55 0.69
CA GLN A 121 -8.11 32.00 0.80
C GLN A 121 -8.87 32.73 -0.35
N PRO A 122 -8.72 32.37 -1.64
CA PRO A 122 -9.49 32.99 -2.73
C PRO A 122 -11.00 32.71 -2.65
N LEU A 123 -11.38 31.53 -2.15
CA LEU A 123 -12.80 31.16 -1.96
C LEU A 123 -13.42 31.97 -0.81
N ARG A 124 -12.65 32.27 0.23
CA ARG A 124 -13.07 33.10 1.37
C ARG A 124 -13.08 34.60 1.04
N SER A 125 -12.27 35.06 0.08
CA SER A 125 -12.25 36.47 -0.34
C SER A 125 -13.39 36.86 -1.30
N GLY A 126 -14.44 36.02 -1.41
CA GLY A 126 -15.66 36.36 -2.14
C GLY A 126 -15.63 36.07 -3.65
N ALA A 127 -14.65 35.31 -4.14
CA ALA A 127 -14.70 34.81 -5.51
C ALA A 127 -15.90 33.86 -5.66
N ARG A 128 -16.85 34.19 -6.55
CA ARG A 128 -17.96 33.28 -6.85
C ARG A 128 -17.39 31.98 -7.44
N PRO A 129 -17.68 30.81 -6.86
CA PRO A 129 -17.26 29.55 -7.46
C PRO A 129 -17.99 29.39 -8.80
N ILE A 130 -17.24 29.42 -9.89
CA ILE A 130 -17.77 29.08 -11.22
C ILE A 130 -18.01 27.56 -11.19
N SER A 131 -19.24 27.15 -11.47
CA SER A 131 -19.56 25.72 -11.55
C SER A 131 -18.84 25.09 -12.76
N ALA A 132 -18.53 23.80 -12.69
CA ALA A 132 -17.91 23.09 -13.81
C ALA A 132 -18.70 23.25 -15.11
N ARG A 133 -20.04 23.27 -15.01
CA ARG A 133 -20.95 23.48 -16.14
C ARG A 133 -20.82 24.86 -16.77
N GLU A 134 -20.74 25.91 -15.98
CA GLU A 134 -20.57 27.28 -16.48
C GLU A 134 -19.21 27.45 -17.17
N LEU A 135 -18.16 26.85 -16.61
CA LEU A 135 -16.82 26.86 -17.21
C LEU A 135 -16.79 26.14 -18.56
N GLU A 136 -17.44 24.96 -18.66
CA GLU A 136 -17.59 24.24 -19.93
C GLU A 136 -18.36 25.04 -20.98
N GLN A 137 -19.44 25.72 -20.58
CA GLN A 137 -20.21 26.60 -21.47
C GLN A 137 -19.36 27.77 -21.98
N ILE A 138 -18.61 28.44 -21.10
CA ILE A 138 -17.70 29.54 -21.49
C ILE A 138 -16.65 29.05 -22.50
N HIS A 139 -16.08 27.86 -22.30
CA HIS A 139 -15.11 27.29 -23.25
C HIS A 139 -15.74 26.91 -24.60
N ALA A 140 -16.97 26.36 -24.58
CA ALA A 140 -17.71 26.03 -25.78
C ALA A 140 -18.03 27.31 -26.58
N ASP A 141 -18.51 28.36 -25.90
CA ASP A 141 -18.81 29.65 -26.49
C ASP A 141 -17.55 30.32 -27.05
N TRP A 142 -16.45 30.32 -26.31
CA TRP A 142 -15.16 30.83 -26.79
C TRP A 142 -14.74 30.14 -28.09
N THR A 143 -14.81 28.81 -28.12
CA THR A 143 -14.40 28.02 -29.29
C THR A 143 -15.30 28.32 -30.50
N LYS A 144 -16.62 28.41 -30.29
CA LYS A 144 -17.60 28.73 -31.34
C LYS A 144 -17.39 30.14 -31.90
N TRP A 145 -17.36 31.15 -31.04
CA TRP A 145 -17.25 32.55 -31.46
C TRP A 145 -15.88 32.86 -32.08
N ARG A 146 -14.80 32.23 -31.58
CA ARG A 146 -13.48 32.34 -32.20
C ARG A 146 -13.48 31.76 -33.62
N ALA A 147 -14.08 30.59 -33.83
CA ALA A 147 -14.15 29.97 -35.15
C ALA A 147 -14.99 30.82 -36.14
N GLU A 148 -16.12 31.36 -35.68
CA GLU A 148 -16.94 32.29 -36.46
C GLU A 148 -16.16 33.55 -36.84
N TRP A 149 -15.47 34.17 -35.88
CA TRP A 149 -14.68 35.37 -36.11
C TRP A 149 -13.54 35.13 -37.12
N ILE A 150 -12.78 34.03 -36.98
CA ILE A 150 -11.74 33.66 -37.96
C ILE A 150 -12.34 33.47 -39.36
N ARG A 151 -13.49 32.79 -39.46
CA ARG A 151 -14.16 32.55 -40.75
C ARG A 151 -14.60 33.86 -41.39
N ARG A 152 -15.29 34.73 -40.65
CA ARG A 152 -15.75 36.04 -41.14
C ARG A 152 -14.58 36.94 -41.52
N ARG A 153 -13.51 36.94 -40.73
CA ARG A 153 -12.29 37.69 -41.04
C ARG A 153 -11.62 37.17 -42.31
N LYS A 154 -11.55 35.85 -42.53
CA LYS A 154 -11.00 35.29 -43.76
C LYS A 154 -11.82 35.72 -44.99
N VAL A 155 -13.14 35.74 -44.88
CA VAL A 155 -14.03 36.26 -45.93
C VAL A 155 -13.73 37.73 -46.16
N PHE A 156 -13.68 38.55 -45.11
CA PHE A 156 -13.36 39.97 -45.22
C PHE A 156 -11.98 40.21 -45.84
N LEU A 157 -10.92 39.48 -45.46
CA LEU A 157 -9.59 39.61 -46.07
C LEU A 157 -9.57 39.15 -47.54
N THR A 158 -10.43 38.20 -47.91
CA THR A 158 -10.57 37.76 -49.31
C THR A 158 -11.32 38.83 -50.11
N VAL A 159 -12.34 39.44 -49.51
CA VAL A 159 -13.06 40.58 -50.06
C VAL A 159 -12.17 41.82 -50.10
N ASP A 160 -11.26 42.03 -49.14
CA ASP A 160 -10.28 43.12 -49.12
C ASP A 160 -9.22 42.93 -50.22
N ARG A 161 -8.82 41.68 -50.49
CA ARG A 161 -7.99 41.37 -51.68
C ARG A 161 -8.74 41.63 -52.98
N LEU A 162 -10.04 41.29 -53.03
CA LEU A 162 -10.90 41.60 -54.18
C LEU A 162 -11.14 43.11 -54.30
N TRP A 163 -11.25 43.80 -53.17
CA TRP A 163 -11.40 45.24 -53.06
C TRP A 163 -10.17 45.93 -53.58
N GLN A 164 -8.98 45.55 -53.11
CA GLN A 164 -7.70 46.02 -53.65
C GLN A 164 -7.61 45.82 -55.16
N LEU A 165 -8.06 44.67 -55.69
CA LEU A 165 -8.12 44.42 -57.13
C LEU A 165 -9.11 45.34 -57.86
N ALA A 166 -10.27 45.63 -57.26
CA ALA A 166 -11.30 46.50 -57.82
C ALA A 166 -10.92 47.99 -57.74
N THR A 167 -10.22 48.40 -56.69
CA THR A 167 -9.78 49.78 -56.44
C THR A 167 -8.43 50.12 -57.05
N ASP A 168 -7.68 49.13 -57.56
CA ASP A 168 -6.39 49.35 -58.24
C ASP A 168 -6.53 50.28 -59.47
N ALA A 169 -7.74 50.34 -60.06
CA ALA A 169 -8.09 51.23 -61.15
C ALA A 169 -8.53 52.64 -60.70
N LEU A 170 -8.68 52.91 -59.40
CA LEU A 170 -9.17 54.16 -58.83
C LEU A 170 -8.03 54.98 -58.20
N ALA A 171 -8.20 56.30 -58.13
CA ALA A 171 -7.26 57.15 -57.41
C ALA A 171 -7.33 56.85 -55.89
N PRO A 172 -6.22 56.94 -55.13
CA PRO A 172 -6.18 56.60 -53.71
C PRO A 172 -7.17 57.37 -52.83
N GLN A 173 -7.56 58.57 -53.24
CA GLN A 173 -8.53 59.40 -52.52
C GLN A 173 -9.96 58.88 -52.72
N ASP A 174 -10.30 58.46 -53.95
CA ASP A 174 -11.63 57.94 -54.28
C ASP A 174 -11.86 56.56 -53.66
N ALA A 175 -10.82 55.74 -53.58
CA ALA A 175 -10.87 54.46 -52.88
C ALA A 175 -11.15 54.60 -51.37
N ARG A 176 -10.60 55.63 -50.73
CA ARG A 176 -10.85 55.93 -49.30
C ARG A 176 -12.27 56.45 -49.06
N ASN A 177 -12.74 57.36 -49.90
CA ASN A 177 -14.11 57.86 -49.81
C ASN A 177 -15.13 56.72 -49.97
N LEU A 178 -14.87 55.78 -50.91
CA LEU A 178 -15.73 54.61 -51.10
C LEU A 178 -15.67 53.61 -49.92
N GLU A 179 -14.51 53.48 -49.27
CA GLU A 179 -14.37 52.66 -48.05
C GLU A 179 -15.18 53.24 -46.88
N GLU A 180 -15.18 54.57 -46.72
CA GLU A 180 -15.97 55.30 -45.74
C GLU A 180 -17.47 55.24 -46.05
N ASP A 181 -17.88 55.42 -47.30
CA ASP A 181 -19.28 55.34 -47.74
C ASP A 181 -19.88 53.94 -47.54
N LEU A 182 -19.06 52.89 -47.72
CA LEU A 182 -19.45 51.50 -47.45
C LEU A 182 -19.36 51.12 -45.96
N GLY A 183 -18.86 52.01 -45.10
CA GLY A 183 -18.77 51.82 -43.65
C GLY A 183 -17.83 50.69 -43.23
N ILE A 184 -16.71 50.51 -43.95
CA ILE A 184 -15.76 49.44 -43.65
C ILE A 184 -14.83 49.86 -42.51
N GLU A 185 -14.97 49.23 -41.34
CA GLU A 185 -14.09 49.44 -40.19
C GLU A 185 -13.05 48.31 -40.06
N LYS A 186 -11.77 48.67 -39.87
CA LYS A 186 -10.67 47.71 -39.70
C LYS A 186 -10.36 47.42 -38.23
N ASP A 187 -9.78 46.25 -37.97
CA ASP A 187 -9.38 45.82 -36.63
C ASP A 187 -8.48 46.88 -35.93
N THR A 188 -8.87 47.30 -34.72
CA THR A 188 -8.10 48.25 -33.88
C THR A 188 -6.93 47.57 -33.16
N ALA A 189 -6.03 48.35 -32.55
CA ALA A 189 -4.86 47.83 -31.83
C ALA A 189 -5.20 46.83 -30.71
N GLU A 190 -6.35 46.97 -30.05
CA GLU A 190 -6.83 46.07 -29.01
C GLU A 190 -7.09 44.65 -29.54
N HIS A 191 -7.62 44.54 -30.77
CA HIS A 191 -7.84 43.25 -31.44
C HIS A 191 -6.51 42.53 -31.68
N GLY A 192 -5.47 43.27 -32.07
CA GLY A 192 -4.13 42.72 -32.27
C GLY A 192 -3.46 42.25 -30.97
N VAL A 193 -3.75 42.89 -29.83
CA VAL A 193 -3.29 42.44 -28.51
C VAL A 193 -4.02 41.17 -28.08
N LEU A 194 -5.34 41.11 -28.27
CA LEU A 194 -6.15 39.94 -27.94
C LEU A 194 -5.71 38.70 -28.73
N GLU A 195 -5.30 38.86 -29.98
CA GLU A 195 -4.76 37.77 -30.80
C GLU A 195 -3.43 37.20 -30.29
N LYS A 196 -2.59 38.03 -29.70
CA LYS A 196 -1.32 37.61 -29.12
C LYS A 196 -1.50 37.01 -27.71
N GLY A 197 -2.68 37.15 -27.14
CA GLY A 197 -3.03 36.63 -25.82
C GLY A 197 -2.99 35.09 -25.75
N GLU A 198 -2.81 34.58 -24.53
CA GLU A 198 -2.63 33.16 -24.26
C GLU A 198 -3.82 32.30 -24.71
N LEU A 199 -5.04 32.84 -24.61
CA LEU A 199 -6.28 32.19 -25.04
C LEU A 199 -6.35 31.91 -26.56
N CYS A 200 -5.64 32.71 -27.37
CA CYS A 200 -5.59 32.60 -28.82
C CYS A 200 -4.38 31.79 -29.30
N CYS A 201 -3.25 31.88 -28.59
CA CYS A 201 -2.00 31.19 -28.93
C CYS A 201 -1.95 29.73 -28.44
N ALA A 202 -2.67 29.37 -27.37
CA ALA A 202 -2.59 28.04 -26.75
C ALA A 202 -3.07 26.88 -27.65
N THR A 203 -3.93 27.14 -28.64
CA THR A 203 -4.51 26.11 -29.53
C THR A 203 -3.53 25.45 -30.50
N LEU A 204 -2.30 25.96 -30.65
CA LEU A 204 -1.29 25.38 -31.56
C LEU A 204 -0.37 24.32 -30.92
N LYS A 205 -0.44 24.10 -29.60
CA LYS A 205 0.36 23.06 -28.90
C LYS A 205 -0.39 21.73 -28.72
N ARG A 206 -1.28 21.37 -29.64
CA ARG A 206 -1.89 20.03 -29.63
C ARG A 206 -0.87 19.01 -30.16
N LYS A 207 -0.17 18.38 -29.20
CA LYS A 207 0.56 17.09 -29.26
C LYS A 207 0.58 16.44 -30.65
N ARG A 208 1.71 16.52 -31.35
CA ARG A 208 2.05 15.55 -32.40
C ARG A 208 2.06 14.17 -31.73
N ARG A 209 1.15 13.28 -32.17
CA ARG A 209 1.36 11.83 -32.06
C ARG A 209 2.44 11.43 -33.07
#